data_AF-A0A9D7HN06-F1
#
_entry.id   AF-A0A9D7HN06-F1
#
_cell.length_a   1.000
_cell.length_b   1.000
_cell.length_c   1.000
_cell.angle_alpha   90.00
_cell.angle_beta   90.00
_cell.angle_gamma   90.00
#
_symmetry.space_group_name_H-M   'P 1'
#
loop_
_entity.id
_entity.type
_entity.pdbx_description
1 polymer ?
#
loop_
_entity_poly.entity_id
_entity_poly.type
_entity_poly.pdbx_seq_one_letter_code
_entity_poly.pdbx_strand_id
1 'polypeptide(L)'
;MNGTAHVELDPILVDIILVNDENPVRVFCTPVDMPNFNGVTVTNRTATGFDLVELNGGGHSGTLDYQLTAKPKTNSGEGRFPKRLDQPG
;
A
#
# COMPACT_ATOMS: atom_id res chain seq x y z
N MET A 1 -7.85 9.66 13.77
CA MET A 1 -9.31 9.88 13.98
C MET A 1 -9.60 11.33 13.64
N ASN A 2 -10.71 11.63 12.94
CA ASN A 2 -11.05 12.89 12.23
C ASN A 2 -10.86 12.79 10.70
N GLY A 3 -11.25 11.68 10.08
CA GLY A 3 -11.14 11.51 8.62
C GLY A 3 -9.70 11.36 8.12
N THR A 4 -8.71 11.30 9.00
CA THR A 4 -7.30 11.09 8.64
C THR A 4 -6.67 9.94 9.40
N ALA A 5 -5.76 9.24 8.70
CA ALA A 5 -4.92 8.20 9.27
C ALA A 5 -3.55 8.18 8.56
N HIS A 6 -2.50 7.91 9.33
CA HIS A 6 -1.18 7.59 8.82
C HIS A 6 -0.97 6.09 8.92
N VAL A 7 -0.46 5.47 7.85
CA VAL A 7 -0.13 4.05 7.82
C VAL A 7 1.37 3.89 7.62
N GLU A 8 2.02 3.32 8.62
CA GLU A 8 3.40 2.85 8.54
C GLU A 8 3.40 1.40 8.04
N LEU A 9 4.24 1.11 7.06
CA LEU A 9 4.43 -0.24 6.53
C LEU A 9 5.35 -1.04 7.45
N ASP A 10 5.11 -2.36 7.50
CA ASP A 10 5.98 -3.26 8.23
C ASP A 10 7.42 -3.19 7.70
N PRO A 11 8.45 -3.06 8.57
CA PRO A 11 9.85 -2.95 8.15
C PRO A 11 10.33 -4.10 7.26
N ILE A 12 9.83 -5.33 7.45
CA ILE A 12 10.15 -6.49 6.62
C ILE A 12 9.62 -6.28 5.20
N LEU A 13 8.40 -5.73 5.07
CA LEU A 13 7.84 -5.41 3.77
C LEU A 13 8.64 -4.31 3.07
N VAL A 14 8.97 -3.22 3.79
CA VAL A 14 9.81 -2.12 3.29
C VAL A 14 11.15 -2.62 2.76
N ASP A 15 11.74 -3.61 3.43
CA ASP A 15 13.01 -4.18 3.01
C ASP A 15 12.92 -4.93 1.67
N ILE A 16 11.76 -5.53 1.35
CA ILE A 16 11.59 -6.39 0.18
C ILE A 16 10.85 -5.74 -1.00
N ILE A 17 10.44 -4.47 -0.94
CA ILE A 17 9.74 -3.76 -2.03
C ILE A 17 10.51 -2.55 -2.58
N LEU A 18 10.46 -2.35 -3.89
CA LEU A 18 11.02 -1.18 -4.57
C LEU A 18 9.93 -0.12 -4.73
N VAL A 19 10.14 1.04 -4.08
CA VAL A 19 9.27 2.21 -4.20
C VAL A 19 10.08 3.42 -4.62
N ASN A 20 9.75 4.00 -5.77
CA ASN A 20 10.30 5.25 -6.30
C ASN A 20 9.31 5.84 -7.33
N ASP A 21 9.68 6.96 -7.97
CA ASP A 21 8.79 7.64 -8.92
C ASP A 21 8.40 6.76 -10.12
N GLU A 22 9.27 5.86 -10.56
CA GLU A 22 9.00 4.90 -11.64
C GLU A 22 8.19 3.68 -11.16
N ASN A 23 8.26 3.35 -9.87
CA ASN A 23 7.66 2.17 -9.26
C ASN A 23 6.88 2.59 -7.99
N PRO A 24 5.77 3.32 -8.12
CA PRO A 24 5.03 3.78 -6.96
C PRO A 24 4.29 2.63 -6.27
N VAL A 25 4.19 2.68 -4.94
CA VAL A 25 3.25 1.83 -4.20
C VAL A 25 1.83 2.24 -4.56
N ARG A 26 0.96 1.25 -4.78
CA ARG A 26 -0.47 1.45 -5.01
C ARG A 26 -1.22 0.87 -3.82
N VAL A 27 -2.17 1.63 -3.28
CA VAL A 27 -2.95 1.25 -2.11
C VAL A 27 -4.42 1.32 -2.48
N PHE A 28 -5.15 0.27 -2.11
CA PHE A 28 -6.59 0.15 -2.29
C PHE A 28 -7.22 0.01 -0.91
N CYS A 29 -8.20 0.85 -0.60
CA CYS A 29 -8.84 0.89 0.70
C CYS A 29 -10.33 0.58 0.58
N THR A 30 -10.83 -0.20 1.54
CA THR A 30 -12.24 -0.55 1.66
C THR A 30 -12.72 -0.16 3.07
N PRO A 31 -13.75 0.68 3.21
CA PRO A 31 -14.35 0.97 4.51
C PRO A 31 -15.03 -0.29 5.07
N VAL A 32 -14.89 -0.50 6.38
CA VAL A 32 -15.57 -1.57 7.10
C VAL A 32 -16.64 -0.95 7.99
N ASP A 33 -17.89 -1.38 7.83
CA ASP A 33 -19.05 -0.94 8.62
C ASP A 33 -19.21 0.59 8.75
N MET A 34 -18.78 1.34 7.73
CA MET A 34 -18.80 2.80 7.71
C MET A 34 -19.86 3.33 6.73
N PRO A 35 -21.13 3.44 7.14
CA PRO A 35 -22.18 3.97 6.29
C PRO A 35 -21.93 5.45 5.96
N ASN A 36 -22.29 5.88 4.74
CA ASN A 36 -22.10 7.25 4.24
C ASN A 36 -20.63 7.72 4.14
N PHE A 37 -19.69 6.77 4.02
CA PHE A 37 -18.28 7.09 3.74
C PHE A 37 -18.12 7.75 2.38
N ASN A 38 -17.45 8.91 2.34
CA ASN A 38 -17.32 9.72 1.12
C ASN A 38 -16.19 9.27 0.18
N GLY A 39 -15.53 8.16 0.51
CA GLY A 39 -14.30 7.72 -0.14
C GLY A 39 -13.06 8.33 0.51
N VAL A 40 -11.89 7.82 0.11
CA VAL A 40 -10.59 8.20 0.68
C VAL A 40 -9.59 8.45 -0.42
N THR A 41 -8.74 9.46 -0.24
CA THR A 41 -7.54 9.64 -1.04
C THR A 41 -6.31 9.13 -0.30
N VAL A 42 -5.40 8.53 -1.05
CA VAL A 42 -4.08 8.11 -0.56
C VAL A 42 -3.06 9.17 -0.96
N THR A 43 -2.44 9.82 0.01
CA THR A 43 -1.45 10.88 -0.19
C THR A 43 -0.13 10.57 0.52
N ASN A 44 0.89 11.40 0.29
CA ASN A 44 2.21 11.31 0.92
C ASN A 44 2.81 9.89 0.87
N ARG A 45 2.66 9.22 -0.27
CA ARG A 45 3.15 7.85 -0.47
C ARG A 45 4.67 7.84 -0.51
N THR A 46 5.26 7.03 0.35
CA THR A 46 6.70 6.81 0.42
C THR A 46 7.01 5.32 0.43
N ALA A 47 8.29 4.98 0.54
CA ALA A 47 8.72 3.59 0.71
C ALA A 47 8.34 3.00 2.08
N THR A 48 8.08 3.84 3.08
CA THR A 48 7.82 3.41 4.47
C THR A 48 6.37 3.55 4.89
N GLY A 49 5.56 4.33 4.17
CA GLY A 49 4.19 4.60 4.59
C GLY A 49 3.42 5.49 3.64
N PHE A 50 2.18 5.79 4.03
CA PHE A 50 1.28 6.68 3.31
C PHE A 50 0.20 7.24 4.24
N ASP A 51 -0.45 8.30 3.78
CA ASP A 51 -1.56 8.93 4.49
C ASP A 51 -2.89 8.66 3.80
N LEU A 52 -3.94 8.53 4.59
CA LEU A 52 -5.32 8.41 4.18
C LEU A 52 -6.10 9.64 4.63
N VAL A 53 -6.84 10.26 3.71
CA VAL A 53 -7.70 11.41 3.99
C VAL A 53 -9.07 11.18 3.38
N GLU A 54 -10.12 11.22 4.20
CA GLU A 54 -11.50 11.12 3.75
C GLU A 54 -11.87 12.34 2.88
N LEU A 55 -12.58 12.08 1.79
CA LEU A 55 -12.97 13.11 0.84
C LEU A 55 -14.15 13.94 1.35
N ASN A 56 -14.38 15.08 0.69
CA ASN A 56 -15.54 15.97 0.92
C ASN A 56 -15.66 16.52 2.36
N GLY A 57 -14.53 16.67 3.07
CA GLY A 57 -14.53 17.15 4.45
C GLY A 57 -15.11 16.13 5.43
N GLY A 58 -15.16 14.85 5.05
CA GLY A 58 -15.54 13.76 5.93
C GLY A 58 -14.61 13.67 7.15
N GLY A 59 -15.19 13.28 8.28
CA GLY A 59 -14.50 13.23 9.57
C GLY A 59 -14.65 11.90 10.26
N HIS A 60 -15.01 10.83 9.53
CA HIS A 60 -15.36 9.57 10.15
C HIS A 60 -14.18 8.97 10.93
N SER A 61 -14.53 8.25 11.98
CA SER A 61 -13.63 7.41 12.76
C SER A 61 -14.13 5.99 12.69
N GLY A 62 -13.32 5.09 12.14
CA GLY A 62 -13.65 3.67 12.02
C GLY A 62 -12.52 2.93 11.31
N THR A 63 -12.80 1.71 10.87
CA THR A 63 -11.80 0.81 10.28
C THR A 63 -11.80 0.91 8.77
N LEU A 64 -10.59 0.95 8.19
CA LEU A 64 -10.35 0.77 6.77
C LEU A 64 -9.48 -0.47 6.60
N ASP A 65 -9.94 -1.41 5.80
CA ASP A 65 -9.07 -2.47 5.28
C ASP A 65 -8.30 -1.92 4.10
N TYR A 66 -7.05 -2.34 3.94
CA TYR A 66 -6.26 -1.96 2.78
C TYR A 66 -5.45 -3.12 2.22
N GLN A 67 -5.20 -3.04 0.92
CA GLN A 67 -4.27 -3.90 0.20
C GLN A 67 -3.30 -3.01 -0.56
N LEU A 68 -2.04 -3.45 -0.65
CA LEU A 68 -1.02 -2.74 -1.40
C LEU A 68 -0.44 -3.60 -2.52
N THR A 69 -0.09 -2.95 -3.62
CA THR A 69 0.70 -3.52 -4.71
C THR A 69 2.00 -2.72 -4.82
N ALA A 70 3.12 -3.44 -4.81
CA ALA A 70 4.44 -2.86 -4.99
C ALA A 70 5.31 -3.81 -5.81
N LYS A 71 6.32 -3.27 -6.48
CA LYS A 71 7.31 -4.09 -7.15
C LYS A 71 8.23 -4.70 -6.10
N PRO A 72 8.51 -6.01 -6.12
CA PRO A 72 9.49 -6.58 -5.20
C PRO A 72 10.90 -6.04 -5.53
N LYS A 73 11.75 -5.84 -4.51
CA LYS A 73 13.20 -5.71 -4.70
C LYS A 73 13.72 -7.05 -5.17
N THR A 74 13.79 -7.24 -6.48
CA THR A 74 14.52 -8.36 -7.05
C THR A 74 16.00 -8.01 -6.97
N ASN A 75 16.68 -8.35 -5.88
CA ASN A 75 18.13 -8.45 -5.97
C ASN A 75 18.46 -9.49 -7.05
N SER A 76 19.24 -9.08 -8.04
CA SER A 76 19.78 -9.89 -9.13
C SER A 76 20.77 -10.93 -8.58
N GLY A 77 20.25 -11.94 -7.88
CA GLY A 77 21.00 -13.03 -7.25
C GLY A 77 20.12 -13.71 -6.22
N GLU A 78 19.61 -14.89 -6.57
CA GLU A 78 18.80 -15.78 -5.72
C GLU A 78 17.71 -15.08 -4.89
N GLY A 79 16.76 -14.43 -5.57
CA GLY A 79 15.60 -13.83 -4.92
C GLY A 79 14.68 -14.87 -4.26
N ARG A 80 14.03 -14.47 -3.15
CA ARG A 80 12.95 -15.21 -2.45
C ARG A 80 11.73 -15.56 -3.32
N PHE A 81 11.70 -15.13 -4.57
CA PHE A 81 10.71 -15.55 -5.55
C PHE A 81 11.39 -16.56 -6.47
N PRO A 82 10.96 -17.84 -6.48
CA PRO A 82 11.53 -18.83 -7.37
C PRO A 82 11.39 -18.34 -8.81
N LYS A 83 12.51 -18.17 -9.49
CA LYS A 83 12.50 -18.02 -10.94
C LYS A 83 12.02 -19.36 -11.50
N ARG A 84 11.01 -19.35 -12.37
CA ARG A 84 10.69 -20.53 -13.16
C ARG A 84 11.90 -20.80 -14.04
N LEU A 85 12.71 -21.80 -13.66
CA LEU A 85 13.69 -22.39 -14.56
C LEU A 85 12.89 -22.86 -15.78
N ASP A 86 13.19 -22.23 -16.90
CA ASP A 86 12.76 -22.59 -18.23
C ASP A 86 12.92 -24.10 -18.44
N GLN A 87 11.80 -24.82 -18.46
CA GLN A 87 11.77 -26.16 -19.02
C GLN A 87 11.87 -26.01 -20.54
N PRO A 88 12.84 -26.67 -21.22
CA PRO A 88 12.85 -26.71 -22.68
C PRO A 88 11.59 -27.42 -23.17
N GLY A 89 10.92 -26.80 -24.15
CA GLY A 89 9.70 -27.30 -24.77
C GLY A 89 9.93 -28.47 -25.72
#